data_AF-A0A136KZ82-F1
#
_entry.id   AF-A0A136KZ82-F1
#
_cell.length_a   1.000
_cell.length_b   1.000
_cell.length_c   1.000
_cell.angle_alpha   90.00
_cell.angle_beta   90.00
_cell.angle_gamma   90.00
#
_symmetry.space_group_name_H-M   'P 1'
#
loop_
_entity.id
_entity.type
_entity.pdbx_description
1 polymer ?
#
loop_
_entity_poly.entity_id
_entity_poly.type
_entity_poly.pdbx_seq_one_letter_code
_entity_poly.pdbx_strand_id
1 'polypeptide(L)'
;MRTHVGEIFRGVDASQIAAELVSEINLNPQWLDTWQGKLGNKDVSEVAVPPVALQMRDLKPSYNVETAGDAFVYVNWLTLQINPLEAMKMMTNAAQQALGRVVKRVQESYQHFEKLGGQSQKPPKWNPQVITYAELCSLASAQLQNKNLSNWITEKINAIRTHAKDSRELSCLLVAELAKLAKINGPAVVTFFSPPYYPSVLPQDDELSKAVSFALHGLDDVIQFRPFYPYISDLSYLRFDHADGLEGLKKFMPLLGADNKVYLLDSYKLNEIEKLNCPVINIGPFGSDAHGLYERVYMPYSFETVPQIIFETIKQVFVK
;
A
#
# COMPACT_ATOMS: atom_id res chain seq x y z
N MET A 1 -6.43 23.36 -6.28
CA MET A 1 -6.74 24.79 -6.01
C MET A 1 -8.22 24.88 -5.74
N ARG A 2 -8.63 25.38 -4.58
CA ARG A 2 -10.04 25.52 -4.20
C ARG A 2 -10.70 26.59 -5.07
N THR A 3 -11.92 26.34 -5.49
CA THR A 3 -12.69 27.26 -6.34
C THR A 3 -14.13 27.33 -5.90
N HIS A 4 -14.67 28.55 -5.88
CA HIS A 4 -16.09 28.79 -5.69
C HIS A 4 -16.91 28.05 -6.76
N VAL A 5 -18.08 27.51 -6.40
CA VAL A 5 -18.94 26.74 -7.32
C VAL A 5 -19.38 27.54 -8.57
N GLY A 6 -19.52 28.85 -8.44
CA GLY A 6 -19.82 29.75 -9.56
C GLY A 6 -18.66 29.97 -10.54
N GLU A 7 -17.43 29.62 -10.15
CA GLU A 7 -16.21 29.77 -10.97
C GLU A 7 -15.47 28.43 -11.11
N ILE A 8 -16.23 27.33 -11.24
CA ILE A 8 -15.76 25.95 -11.08
C ILE A 8 -14.57 25.58 -11.99
N PHE A 9 -14.45 26.22 -13.15
CA PHE A 9 -13.40 25.96 -14.14
C PHE A 9 -12.06 26.64 -13.82
N ARG A 10 -11.95 27.44 -12.76
CA ARG A 10 -10.67 28.07 -12.35
C ARG A 10 -9.70 27.10 -11.68
N GLY A 11 -10.17 25.91 -11.32
CA GLY A 11 -9.41 24.92 -10.58
C GLY A 11 -9.87 23.52 -10.90
N VAL A 12 -9.35 22.58 -10.13
CA VAL A 12 -9.64 21.15 -10.26
C VAL A 12 -9.99 20.65 -8.87
N ASP A 13 -11.14 19.99 -8.76
CA ASP A 13 -11.63 19.41 -7.52
C ASP A 13 -10.81 18.17 -7.16
N ALA A 14 -10.18 18.17 -5.98
CA ALA A 14 -9.40 17.03 -5.50
C ALA A 14 -10.27 15.77 -5.34
N SER A 15 -11.58 15.93 -5.07
CA SER A 15 -12.52 14.80 -4.97
C SER A 15 -12.68 14.08 -6.31
N GLN A 16 -12.63 14.82 -7.42
CA GLN A 16 -12.72 14.24 -8.76
C GLN A 16 -11.44 13.45 -9.12
N ILE A 17 -10.27 13.95 -8.70
CA ILE A 17 -9.00 13.22 -8.83
C ILE A 17 -9.04 11.93 -8.01
N ALA A 18 -9.52 12.00 -6.76
CA ALA A 18 -9.68 10.85 -5.91
C ALA A 18 -10.62 9.79 -6.53
N ALA A 19 -11.74 10.20 -7.12
CA ALA A 19 -12.66 9.30 -7.80
C ALA A 19 -12.02 8.60 -9.02
N GLU A 20 -11.26 9.32 -9.85
CA GLU A 20 -10.56 8.74 -11.00
C GLU A 20 -9.42 7.80 -10.58
N LEU A 21 -8.74 8.08 -9.46
CA LEU A 21 -7.76 7.17 -8.86
C LEU A 21 -8.41 5.86 -8.42
N VAL A 22 -9.53 5.94 -7.69
CA VAL A 22 -10.27 4.74 -7.26
C VAL A 22 -10.74 3.95 -8.47
N SER A 23 -11.27 4.61 -9.51
CA SER A 23 -11.69 3.94 -10.74
C SER A 23 -10.54 3.26 -11.50
N GLU A 24 -9.32 3.81 -11.42
CA GLU A 24 -8.14 3.22 -12.08
C GLU A 24 -7.61 1.99 -11.35
N ILE A 25 -7.70 1.97 -10.02
CA ILE A 25 -6.97 1.02 -9.17
C ILE A 25 -7.88 -0.08 -8.63
N ASN A 26 -9.08 0.28 -8.16
CA ASN A 26 -9.92 -0.60 -7.38
C ASN A 26 -10.44 -1.78 -8.21
N LEU A 27 -10.18 -3.01 -7.76
CA LEU A 27 -10.57 -4.25 -8.41
C LEU A 27 -10.07 -4.39 -9.86
N ASN A 28 -9.01 -3.66 -10.24
CA ASN A 28 -8.50 -3.67 -11.60
C ASN A 28 -7.57 -4.89 -11.83
N PRO A 29 -7.89 -5.80 -12.77
CA PRO A 29 -7.06 -6.99 -13.06
C PRO A 29 -5.65 -6.68 -13.58
N GLN A 30 -5.37 -5.47 -14.05
CA GLN A 30 -4.03 -5.06 -14.48
C GLN A 30 -3.02 -4.97 -13.32
N TRP A 31 -3.51 -5.04 -12.09
CA TRP A 31 -2.71 -4.97 -10.85
C TRP A 31 -2.51 -6.34 -10.19
N LEU A 32 -2.98 -7.42 -10.82
CA LEU A 32 -2.78 -8.76 -10.31
C LEU A 32 -1.29 -9.09 -10.33
N ASP A 33 -0.82 -9.60 -9.21
CA ASP A 33 0.50 -10.19 -9.08
C ASP A 33 0.36 -11.71 -9.11
N THR A 34 1.30 -12.38 -9.77
CA THR A 34 1.25 -13.82 -9.99
C THR A 34 2.60 -14.45 -9.67
N TRP A 35 2.57 -15.58 -8.99
CA TRP A 35 3.76 -16.40 -8.75
C TRP A 35 3.54 -17.78 -9.33
N GLN A 36 4.58 -18.34 -9.96
CA GLN A 36 4.62 -19.73 -10.43
C GLN A 36 5.95 -20.34 -10.03
N GLY A 37 5.91 -21.57 -9.54
CA GLY A 37 7.12 -22.28 -9.14
C GLY A 37 6.82 -23.71 -8.68
N LYS A 38 7.83 -24.34 -8.08
CA LYS A 38 7.71 -25.69 -7.52
C LYS A 38 7.75 -25.62 -6.00
N LEU A 39 6.90 -26.42 -5.35
CA LEU A 39 6.94 -26.64 -3.90
C LEU A 39 6.70 -28.13 -3.65
N GLY A 40 7.61 -28.79 -2.94
CA GLY A 40 7.44 -30.21 -2.61
C GLY A 40 7.33 -31.10 -3.85
N ASN A 41 8.09 -30.79 -4.90
CA ASN A 41 8.06 -31.44 -6.22
C ASN A 41 6.76 -31.28 -7.03
N LYS A 42 5.84 -30.37 -6.64
CA LYS A 42 4.62 -30.06 -7.40
C LYS A 42 4.73 -28.67 -8.02
N ASP A 43 4.26 -28.51 -9.26
CA ASP A 43 4.07 -27.20 -9.87
C ASP A 43 2.85 -26.51 -9.23
N VAL A 44 3.04 -25.29 -8.74
CA VAL A 44 2.01 -24.50 -8.06
C VAL A 44 2.02 -23.09 -8.59
N SER A 45 0.83 -22.51 -8.75
CA SER A 45 0.63 -21.11 -9.13
C SER A 45 -0.24 -20.41 -8.11
N GLU A 46 0.04 -19.14 -7.86
CA GLU A 46 -0.78 -18.28 -7.00
C GLU A 46 -1.04 -16.95 -7.72
N VAL A 47 -2.25 -16.41 -7.53
CA VAL A 47 -2.65 -15.10 -8.06
C VAL A 47 -3.18 -14.28 -6.90
N ALA A 48 -2.54 -13.14 -6.63
CA ALA A 48 -3.03 -12.21 -5.62
C ALA A 48 -4.34 -11.57 -6.08
N VAL A 49 -5.21 -11.24 -5.12
CA VAL A 49 -6.40 -10.42 -5.39
C VAL A 49 -5.99 -9.00 -5.82
N PRO A 50 -6.79 -8.32 -6.66
CA PRO A 50 -6.47 -6.96 -7.08
C PRO A 50 -6.55 -5.97 -5.88
N PRO A 51 -5.94 -4.78 -5.99
CA PRO A 51 -6.03 -3.77 -4.95
C PRO A 51 -7.48 -3.36 -4.67
N VAL A 52 -7.76 -3.01 -3.41
CA VAL A 52 -9.05 -2.50 -2.97
C VAL A 52 -8.88 -1.13 -2.32
N ALA A 53 -9.66 -0.16 -2.74
CA ALA A 53 -9.77 1.13 -2.07
C ALA A 53 -10.54 0.96 -0.76
N LEU A 54 -9.83 1.14 0.35
CA LEU A 54 -10.40 1.00 1.69
C LEU A 54 -10.91 2.35 2.24
N GLN A 55 -10.42 3.45 1.70
CA GLN A 55 -10.98 4.78 1.99
C GLN A 55 -10.78 5.73 0.82
N MET A 56 -11.79 6.56 0.61
CA MET A 56 -11.75 7.77 -0.21
C MET A 56 -12.51 8.85 0.53
N ARG A 57 -11.89 10.02 0.74
CA ARG A 57 -12.57 11.20 1.32
C ARG A 57 -11.91 12.49 0.86
N ASP A 58 -12.69 13.56 0.76
CA ASP A 58 -12.11 14.91 0.75
C ASP A 58 -11.61 15.29 2.16
N LEU A 59 -10.75 16.30 2.23
CA LEU A 59 -10.20 16.80 3.49
C LEU A 59 -10.76 18.18 3.86
N LYS A 60 -12.00 18.51 3.44
CA LYS A 60 -12.64 19.75 3.88
C LYS A 60 -13.01 19.64 5.36
N PRO A 61 -12.70 20.65 6.19
CA PRO A 61 -13.07 20.63 7.61
C PRO A 61 -14.57 20.87 7.84
N SER A 62 -15.23 21.57 6.90
CA SER A 62 -16.64 21.92 6.97
C SER A 62 -17.20 22.24 5.59
N TYR A 63 -18.54 22.33 5.50
CA TYR A 63 -19.20 22.80 4.30
C TYR A 63 -18.86 24.27 4.01
N ASN A 64 -18.53 24.53 2.74
CA ASN A 64 -18.58 25.86 2.13
C ASN A 64 -18.86 25.69 0.62
N VAL A 65 -19.06 26.81 -0.07
CA VAL A 65 -19.37 26.85 -1.51
C VAL A 65 -18.15 26.71 -2.42
N GLU A 66 -17.09 26.05 -1.95
CA GLU A 66 -15.87 25.79 -2.72
C GLU A 66 -15.65 24.29 -2.96
N THR A 67 -14.93 23.94 -4.02
CA THR A 67 -14.44 22.58 -4.25
C THR A 67 -13.49 22.10 -3.15
N ALA A 68 -13.26 20.78 -3.08
CA ALA A 68 -12.23 20.26 -2.19
C ALA A 68 -10.85 20.64 -2.72
N GLY A 69 -10.03 21.22 -1.85
CA GLY A 69 -8.64 21.54 -2.18
C GLY A 69 -7.73 20.32 -2.12
N ASP A 70 -8.06 19.39 -1.23
CA ASP A 70 -7.27 18.24 -0.85
C ASP A 70 -8.21 17.04 -0.65
N ALA A 71 -7.76 15.86 -1.04
CA ALA A 71 -8.47 14.60 -0.86
C ALA A 71 -7.47 13.48 -0.56
N PHE A 72 -7.94 12.41 0.06
CA PHE A 72 -7.14 11.26 0.46
C PHE A 72 -7.80 9.97 0.00
N VAL A 73 -7.00 9.13 -0.66
CA VAL A 73 -7.34 7.76 -1.05
C VAL A 73 -6.25 6.86 -0.47
N TYR A 74 -6.64 5.78 0.21
CA TYR A 74 -5.71 4.70 0.49
C TYR A 74 -6.28 3.36 0.04
N VAL A 75 -5.40 2.56 -0.54
CA VAL A 75 -5.68 1.23 -1.08
C VAL A 75 -4.92 0.19 -0.29
N ASN A 76 -5.51 -0.98 -0.10
CA ASN A 76 -4.78 -2.16 0.31
C ASN A 76 -4.47 -2.98 -0.95
N TRP A 77 -3.24 -3.47 -1.06
CA TRP A 77 -2.78 -4.21 -2.21
C TRP A 77 -1.90 -5.37 -1.74
N LEU A 78 -2.35 -6.60 -2.02
CA LEU A 78 -1.57 -7.80 -1.78
C LEU A 78 -0.62 -8.02 -2.96
N THR A 79 0.67 -8.09 -2.67
CA THR A 79 1.73 -8.37 -3.64
C THR A 79 2.39 -9.70 -3.30
N LEU A 80 2.84 -10.42 -4.32
CA LEU A 80 3.54 -11.69 -4.23
C LEU A 80 5.02 -11.47 -4.55
N GLN A 81 5.33 -11.08 -5.80
CA GLN A 81 6.68 -10.86 -6.32
C GLN A 81 6.99 -9.39 -6.60
N ILE A 82 5.95 -8.55 -6.77
CA ILE A 82 6.12 -7.12 -6.98
C ILE A 82 6.78 -6.50 -5.74
N ASN A 83 7.92 -5.86 -5.96
CA ASN A 83 8.65 -5.20 -4.88
C ASN A 83 8.17 -3.74 -4.66
N PRO A 84 8.51 -3.11 -3.53
CA PRO A 84 8.14 -1.73 -3.23
C PRO A 84 8.50 -0.66 -4.29
N LEU A 85 9.62 -0.81 -5.01
CA LEU A 85 9.98 0.16 -6.06
C LEU A 85 9.06 0.02 -7.28
N GLU A 86 8.80 -1.20 -7.71
CA GLU A 86 7.90 -1.51 -8.81
C GLU A 86 6.45 -1.09 -8.49
N ALA A 87 5.98 -1.42 -7.28
CA ALA A 87 4.67 -1.01 -6.78
C ALA A 87 4.49 0.51 -6.83
N MET A 88 5.51 1.28 -6.43
CA MET A 88 5.45 2.74 -6.50
C MET A 88 5.44 3.26 -7.92
N LYS A 89 6.21 2.65 -8.83
CA LYS A 89 6.17 3.01 -10.26
C LYS A 89 4.77 2.78 -10.86
N MET A 90 4.14 1.64 -10.54
CA MET A 90 2.76 1.35 -10.96
C MET A 90 1.78 2.38 -10.40
N MET A 91 1.89 2.71 -9.11
CA MET A 91 1.07 3.74 -8.46
C MET A 91 1.22 5.13 -9.08
N THR A 92 2.45 5.55 -9.35
CA THR A 92 2.73 6.83 -10.01
C THR A 92 2.15 6.88 -11.42
N ASN A 93 2.27 5.81 -12.21
CA ASN A 93 1.69 5.75 -13.56
C ASN A 93 0.16 5.82 -13.54
N ALA A 94 -0.48 5.10 -12.61
CA ALA A 94 -1.93 5.15 -12.43
C ALA A 94 -2.41 6.56 -12.02
N ALA A 95 -1.68 7.21 -11.12
CA ALA A 95 -1.95 8.59 -10.74
C ALA A 95 -1.81 9.57 -11.91
N GLN A 96 -0.83 9.36 -12.81
CA GLN A 96 -0.66 10.19 -14.00
C GLN A 96 -1.85 10.04 -14.95
N GLN A 97 -2.32 8.81 -15.17
CA GLN A 97 -3.49 8.53 -16.00
C GLN A 97 -4.76 9.15 -15.42
N ALA A 98 -5.02 8.94 -14.13
CA ALA A 98 -6.17 9.50 -13.43
C ALA A 98 -6.17 11.03 -13.48
N LEU A 99 -5.04 11.67 -13.16
CA LEU A 99 -4.92 13.13 -13.21
C LEU A 99 -5.10 13.66 -14.64
N GLY A 100 -4.53 12.98 -15.64
CA GLY A 100 -4.70 13.31 -17.05
C GLY A 100 -6.16 13.25 -17.49
N ARG A 101 -6.91 12.22 -17.08
CA ARG A 101 -8.36 12.11 -17.35
C ARG A 101 -9.16 13.24 -16.72
N VAL A 102 -8.85 13.63 -15.48
CA VAL A 102 -9.52 14.77 -14.83
C VAL A 102 -9.25 16.07 -15.58
N VAL A 103 -7.99 16.37 -15.90
CA VAL A 103 -7.64 17.61 -16.62
C VAL A 103 -8.34 17.66 -17.97
N LYS A 104 -8.36 16.55 -18.71
CA LYS A 104 -9.08 16.42 -19.97
C LYS A 104 -10.58 16.66 -19.80
N ARG A 105 -11.22 16.05 -18.78
CA ARG A 105 -12.65 16.24 -18.50
C ARG A 105 -12.98 17.69 -18.19
N VAL A 106 -12.15 18.38 -17.40
CA VAL A 106 -12.36 19.80 -17.08
C VAL A 106 -12.27 20.65 -18.34
N GLN A 107 -11.29 20.37 -19.22
CA GLN A 107 -11.16 21.08 -20.50
C GLN A 107 -12.36 20.85 -21.43
N GLU A 108 -12.81 19.61 -21.60
CA GLU A 108 -13.96 19.28 -22.45
C GLU A 108 -15.26 19.88 -21.90
N SER A 109 -15.45 19.80 -20.58
CA SER A 109 -16.62 20.40 -19.91
C SER A 109 -16.64 21.91 -20.07
N TYR A 110 -15.48 22.57 -19.94
CA TYR A 110 -15.37 24.01 -20.17
C TYR A 110 -15.71 24.37 -21.63
N GLN A 111 -15.16 23.65 -22.61
CA GLN A 111 -15.45 23.90 -24.03
C GLN A 111 -16.94 23.75 -24.35
N HIS A 112 -17.62 22.78 -23.71
CA HIS A 112 -19.06 22.63 -23.87
C HIS A 112 -19.84 23.79 -23.22
N PHE A 113 -19.47 24.16 -21.99
CA PHE A 113 -20.08 25.28 -21.27
C PHE A 113 -19.92 26.62 -22.02
N GLU A 114 -18.71 26.89 -22.55
CA GLU A 114 -18.41 28.09 -23.34
C GLU A 114 -19.29 28.16 -24.60
N LYS A 115 -19.48 27.03 -25.31
CA LYS A 115 -20.34 26.95 -26.51
C LYS A 115 -21.80 27.30 -26.24
N LEU A 116 -22.29 27.08 -25.01
CA LEU A 116 -23.67 27.40 -24.61
C LEU A 116 -23.81 28.85 -24.11
N GLY A 117 -22.77 29.68 -24.19
CA GLY A 117 -22.79 31.06 -23.69
C GLY A 117 -22.51 31.17 -22.19
N GLY A 118 -21.95 30.11 -21.57
CA GLY A 118 -21.43 30.14 -20.22
C GLY A 118 -20.32 31.18 -20.03
N GLN A 119 -20.13 31.62 -18.78
CA GLN A 119 -19.24 32.74 -18.44
C GLN A 119 -17.82 32.61 -19.02
N SER A 120 -17.25 33.73 -19.46
CA SER A 120 -16.14 33.80 -20.43
C SER A 120 -14.72 33.65 -19.88
N GLN A 121 -14.54 33.22 -18.62
CA GLN A 121 -13.17 33.07 -18.07
C GLN A 121 -12.61 31.69 -18.39
N LYS A 122 -11.57 31.66 -19.22
CA LYS A 122 -10.85 30.42 -19.56
C LYS A 122 -10.21 29.81 -18.32
N PRO A 123 -10.21 28.46 -18.20
CA PRO A 123 -9.42 27.78 -17.19
C PRO A 123 -7.96 28.25 -17.26
N PRO A 124 -7.32 28.51 -16.11
CA PRO A 124 -5.90 28.85 -16.12
C PRO A 124 -5.09 27.66 -16.64
N LYS A 125 -3.93 27.94 -17.23
CA LYS A 125 -2.99 26.88 -17.61
C LYS A 125 -2.45 26.24 -16.34
N TRP A 126 -2.83 24.99 -16.10
CA TRP A 126 -2.28 24.18 -15.01
C TRP A 126 -1.03 23.43 -15.47
N ASN A 127 -0.12 23.18 -14.55
CA ASN A 127 0.93 22.18 -14.69
C ASN A 127 0.59 20.98 -13.80
N PRO A 128 -0.29 20.07 -14.26
CA PRO A 128 -0.65 18.89 -13.47
C PRO A 128 0.59 18.03 -13.24
N GLN A 129 0.79 17.58 -12.00
CA GLN A 129 1.99 16.84 -11.62
C GLN A 129 1.66 15.67 -10.69
N VAL A 130 2.37 14.57 -10.89
CA VAL A 130 2.40 13.46 -9.95
C VAL A 130 3.77 13.45 -9.31
N ILE A 131 3.80 13.41 -7.98
CA ILE A 131 5.00 13.58 -7.18
C ILE A 131 5.08 12.39 -6.22
N THR A 132 6.20 11.71 -6.17
CA THR A 132 6.46 10.69 -5.16
C THR A 132 6.82 11.34 -3.81
N TYR A 133 6.67 10.60 -2.71
CA TYR A 133 7.12 11.11 -1.40
C TYR A 133 8.60 11.55 -1.41
N ALA A 134 9.48 10.81 -2.09
CA ALA A 134 10.89 11.17 -2.22
C ALA A 134 11.08 12.53 -2.90
N GLU A 135 10.41 12.75 -4.04
CA GLU A 135 10.46 14.02 -4.77
C GLU A 135 9.86 15.16 -3.94
N LEU A 136 8.77 14.89 -3.22
CA LEU A 136 8.17 15.86 -2.32
C LEU A 136 9.14 16.29 -1.21
N CYS A 137 9.85 15.33 -0.62
CA CYS A 137 10.91 15.60 0.35
C CYS A 137 12.04 16.43 -0.26
N SER A 138 12.48 16.14 -1.48
CA SER A 138 13.49 16.96 -2.17
C SER A 138 13.01 18.41 -2.38
N LEU A 139 11.77 18.60 -2.83
CA LEU A 139 11.17 19.93 -3.02
C LEU A 139 11.01 20.68 -1.68
N ALA A 140 10.57 20.00 -0.63
CA ALA A 140 10.44 20.57 0.71
C ALA A 140 11.81 20.94 1.30
N SER A 141 12.83 20.08 1.14
CA SER A 141 14.19 20.36 1.59
C SER A 141 14.77 21.60 0.91
N ALA A 142 14.49 21.83 -0.37
CA ALA A 142 14.94 23.03 -1.07
C ALA A 142 14.32 24.34 -0.53
N GLN A 143 13.18 24.25 0.19
CA GLN A 143 12.56 25.39 0.87
C GLN A 143 13.11 25.62 2.28
N LEU A 144 13.75 24.60 2.87
CA LEU A 144 14.41 24.68 4.16
C LEU A 144 15.85 25.13 3.95
N GLN A 145 16.13 26.40 4.21
CA GLN A 145 17.48 26.97 4.08
C GLN A 145 18.50 26.22 4.95
N ASN A 146 18.46 26.42 6.27
CA ASN A 146 19.44 25.91 7.23
C ASN A 146 18.89 24.79 8.13
N LYS A 147 17.65 24.33 7.90
CA LYS A 147 17.03 23.28 8.71
C LYS A 147 17.14 21.93 7.99
N ASN A 148 17.61 20.92 8.72
CA ASN A 148 17.59 19.55 8.24
C ASN A 148 16.14 19.05 8.12
N LEU A 149 15.76 18.54 6.95
CA LEU A 149 14.40 18.03 6.68
C LEU A 149 13.99 16.92 7.67
N SER A 150 14.91 16.03 8.04
CA SER A 150 14.63 14.95 9.01
C SER A 150 14.21 15.51 10.37
N ASN A 151 14.89 16.54 10.86
CA ASN A 151 14.53 17.19 12.13
C ASN A 151 13.15 17.84 12.02
N TRP A 152 12.87 18.51 10.89
CA TRP A 152 11.56 19.11 10.64
C TRP A 152 10.45 18.06 10.61
N ILE A 153 10.68 16.91 9.97
CA ILE A 153 9.73 15.79 9.93
C ILE A 153 9.46 15.27 11.34
N THR A 154 10.50 15.04 12.15
CA THR A 154 10.35 14.57 13.54
C THR A 154 9.56 15.56 14.40
N GLU A 155 9.90 16.86 14.33
CA GLU A 155 9.15 17.92 15.02
C GLU A 155 7.69 17.95 14.58
N LYS A 156 7.44 17.82 13.27
CA LYS A 156 6.09 17.87 12.70
C LYS A 156 5.25 16.66 13.12
N ILE A 157 5.81 15.45 13.07
CA ILE A 157 5.16 14.23 13.55
C ILE A 157 4.75 14.40 15.02
N ASN A 158 5.66 14.88 15.87
CA ASN A 158 5.37 15.10 17.30
C ASN A 158 4.25 16.12 17.52
N ALA A 159 4.17 17.16 16.70
CA ALA A 159 3.14 18.18 16.78
C ALA A 159 1.75 17.70 16.33
N ILE A 160 1.66 16.81 15.33
CA ILE A 160 0.38 16.44 14.70
C ILE A 160 -0.13 15.06 15.11
N ARG A 161 0.70 14.19 15.71
CA ARG A 161 0.33 12.79 16.02
C ARG A 161 -0.93 12.66 16.88
N THR A 162 -1.18 13.60 17.79
CA THR A 162 -2.36 13.58 18.68
C THR A 162 -3.67 13.88 17.94
N HIS A 163 -3.58 14.43 16.72
CA HIS A 163 -4.74 14.70 15.87
C HIS A 163 -5.03 13.56 14.89
N ALA A 164 -4.12 12.60 14.74
CA ALA A 164 -4.31 11.45 13.86
C ALA A 164 -4.94 10.28 14.64
N LYS A 165 -5.90 9.60 14.02
CA LYS A 165 -6.52 8.39 14.58
C LYS A 165 -5.59 7.18 14.53
N ASP A 166 -4.76 7.12 13.48
CA ASP A 166 -3.81 6.04 13.26
C ASP A 166 -2.61 6.52 12.40
N SER A 167 -1.68 5.60 12.11
CA SER A 167 -0.49 5.85 11.31
C SER A 167 -0.78 6.21 9.85
N ARG A 168 -1.94 5.82 9.29
CA ARG A 168 -2.35 6.15 7.92
C ARG A 168 -2.78 7.61 7.83
N GLU A 169 -3.62 8.04 8.75
CA GLU A 169 -4.02 9.43 8.86
C GLU A 169 -2.82 10.32 9.21
N LEU A 170 -1.92 9.85 10.08
CA LEU A 170 -0.67 10.57 10.38
C LEU A 170 0.22 10.75 9.15
N SER A 171 0.38 9.70 8.33
CA SER A 171 1.11 9.78 7.07
C SER A 171 0.48 10.80 6.12
N CYS A 172 -0.85 10.79 5.98
CA CYS A 172 -1.59 11.77 5.18
C CYS A 172 -1.36 13.20 5.67
N LEU A 173 -1.47 13.45 6.98
CA LEU A 173 -1.26 14.79 7.55
C LEU A 173 0.19 15.26 7.36
N LEU A 174 1.17 14.39 7.55
CA LEU A 174 2.58 14.71 7.32
C LEU A 174 2.85 15.07 5.85
N VAL A 175 2.31 14.28 4.91
CA VAL A 175 2.43 14.55 3.46
C VAL A 175 1.77 15.88 3.09
N ALA A 176 0.60 16.20 3.66
CA ALA A 176 -0.05 17.49 3.44
C ALA A 176 0.81 18.67 3.94
N GLU A 177 1.45 18.53 5.10
CA GLU A 177 2.36 19.55 5.65
C GLU A 177 3.63 19.70 4.80
N LEU A 178 4.17 18.61 4.26
CA LEU A 178 5.29 18.62 3.33
C LEU A 178 4.91 19.30 2.00
N ALA A 179 3.71 19.05 1.47
CA ALA A 179 3.21 19.72 0.27
C ALA A 179 3.07 21.23 0.44
N LYS A 180 2.62 21.70 1.61
CA LYS A 180 2.61 23.12 1.96
C LYS A 180 4.04 23.68 2.01
N LEU A 181 4.96 22.99 2.68
CA LEU A 181 6.35 23.41 2.80
C LEU A 181 7.03 23.49 1.42
N ALA A 182 6.83 22.48 0.58
CA ALA A 182 7.32 22.42 -0.81
C ALA A 182 6.66 23.43 -1.75
N LYS A 183 5.60 24.13 -1.32
CA LYS A 183 4.82 25.08 -2.11
C LYS A 183 4.31 24.46 -3.41
N ILE A 184 3.76 23.25 -3.32
CA ILE A 184 3.16 22.59 -4.49
C ILE A 184 2.00 23.42 -5.01
N ASN A 185 2.07 23.78 -6.29
CA ASN A 185 1.09 24.61 -6.97
C ASN A 185 0.37 23.82 -8.07
N GLY A 186 -0.91 24.13 -8.27
CA GLY A 186 -1.74 23.47 -9.27
C GLY A 186 -2.29 22.10 -8.82
N PRO A 187 -2.98 21.38 -9.73
CA PRO A 187 -3.45 20.02 -9.48
C PRO A 187 -2.26 19.07 -9.32
N ALA A 188 -2.19 18.37 -8.18
CA ALA A 188 -1.11 17.42 -7.93
C ALA A 188 -1.62 16.17 -7.22
N VAL A 189 -0.96 15.04 -7.47
CA VAL A 189 -1.14 13.79 -6.71
C VAL A 189 0.19 13.43 -6.07
N VAL A 190 0.19 13.21 -4.76
CA VAL A 190 1.37 12.69 -4.06
C VAL A 190 1.19 11.20 -3.79
N THR A 191 2.10 10.37 -4.30
CA THR A 191 2.09 8.91 -4.06
C THR A 191 3.09 8.51 -2.98
N PHE A 192 2.65 7.69 -2.02
CA PHE A 192 3.46 7.24 -0.89
C PHE A 192 2.93 5.93 -0.31
N PHE A 193 3.77 5.19 0.42
CA PHE A 193 3.36 4.06 1.24
C PHE A 193 2.92 4.52 2.63
N SER A 194 1.87 3.90 3.15
CA SER A 194 1.43 4.12 4.51
C SER A 194 1.59 2.84 5.33
N PRO A 195 1.98 2.91 6.62
CA PRO A 195 1.95 1.76 7.51
C PRO A 195 0.54 1.15 7.67
N PRO A 196 0.45 -0.13 8.07
CA PRO A 196 1.56 -1.08 8.23
C PRO A 196 2.02 -1.68 6.89
N TYR A 197 3.29 -2.09 6.82
CA TYR A 197 3.83 -2.86 5.71
C TYR A 197 4.19 -4.28 6.17
N TYR A 198 3.72 -5.26 5.40
CA TYR A 198 4.01 -6.67 5.56
C TYR A 198 4.80 -7.12 4.33
N PRO A 199 6.09 -7.45 4.47
CA PRO A 199 6.86 -7.98 3.35
C PRO A 199 6.25 -9.26 2.81
N SER A 200 6.14 -9.39 1.49
CA SER A 200 5.88 -10.70 0.91
C SER A 200 7.11 -11.59 1.10
N VAL A 201 6.88 -12.83 1.53
CA VAL A 201 7.94 -13.84 1.64
C VAL A 201 7.81 -14.78 0.45
N LEU A 202 8.87 -14.87 -0.35
CA LEU A 202 8.86 -15.70 -1.55
C LEU A 202 8.94 -17.17 -1.16
N PRO A 203 8.05 -18.02 -1.69
CA PRO A 203 8.09 -19.46 -1.46
C PRO A 203 9.43 -20.06 -1.90
N GLN A 204 9.98 -20.97 -1.10
CA GLN A 204 11.21 -21.69 -1.41
C GLN A 204 10.98 -23.20 -1.48
N ASP A 205 11.59 -23.85 -2.48
CA ASP A 205 11.66 -25.32 -2.56
C ASP A 205 12.89 -25.84 -1.78
N ASP A 206 12.84 -25.70 -0.46
CA ASP A 206 13.91 -26.05 0.48
C ASP A 206 13.62 -27.34 1.29
N GLU A 207 14.46 -27.63 2.29
CA GLU A 207 14.26 -28.78 3.18
C GLU A 207 12.93 -28.70 3.95
N LEU A 208 12.45 -27.51 4.29
CA LEU A 208 11.20 -27.31 5.03
C LEU A 208 9.99 -27.64 4.13
N SER A 209 9.96 -27.14 2.90
CA SER A 209 8.89 -27.44 1.95
C SER A 209 8.80 -28.94 1.62
N LYS A 210 9.96 -29.62 1.48
CA LYS A 210 10.05 -31.07 1.28
C LYS A 210 9.59 -31.85 2.51
N ALA A 211 9.94 -31.38 3.71
CA ALA A 211 9.48 -31.99 4.96
C ALA A 211 7.96 -31.89 5.12
N VAL A 212 7.35 -30.75 4.80
CA VAL A 212 5.89 -30.62 4.81
C VAL A 212 5.27 -31.53 3.73
N SER A 213 5.87 -31.62 2.55
CA SER A 213 5.37 -32.53 1.50
C SER A 213 5.41 -33.98 1.93
N PHE A 214 6.42 -34.38 2.71
CA PHE A 214 6.49 -35.72 3.31
C PHE A 214 5.41 -35.90 4.38
N ALA A 215 5.23 -34.92 5.27
CA ALA A 215 4.22 -34.97 6.33
C ALA A 215 2.78 -35.00 5.80
N LEU A 216 2.55 -34.47 4.59
CA LEU A 216 1.27 -34.48 3.90
C LEU A 216 1.03 -35.71 3.02
N HIS A 217 1.98 -36.65 2.93
CA HIS A 217 1.85 -37.83 2.07
C HIS A 217 0.59 -38.63 2.39
N GLY A 218 -0.33 -38.74 1.41
CA GLY A 218 -1.61 -39.42 1.57
C GLY A 218 -2.76 -38.51 2.01
N LEU A 219 -2.51 -37.22 2.22
CA LEU A 219 -3.51 -36.17 2.46
C LEU A 219 -3.62 -35.18 1.28
N ASP A 220 -2.91 -35.46 0.17
CA ASP A 220 -2.72 -34.57 -0.98
C ASP A 220 -4.03 -34.15 -1.67
N ASP A 221 -5.06 -34.98 -1.61
CA ASP A 221 -6.38 -34.69 -2.21
C ASP A 221 -7.24 -33.75 -1.34
N VAL A 222 -6.86 -33.57 -0.06
CA VAL A 222 -7.63 -32.82 0.94
C VAL A 222 -6.91 -31.54 1.36
N ILE A 223 -5.57 -31.57 1.39
CA ILE A 223 -4.72 -30.46 1.83
C ILE A 223 -3.81 -30.05 0.68
N GLN A 224 -3.89 -28.76 0.30
CA GLN A 224 -3.10 -28.21 -0.79
C GLN A 224 -1.98 -27.31 -0.27
N PHE A 225 -0.83 -27.37 -0.91
CA PHE A 225 0.20 -26.36 -0.76
C PHE A 225 -0.26 -25.06 -1.39
N ARG A 226 -0.30 -24.01 -0.56
CA ARG A 226 -0.48 -22.64 -1.04
C ARG A 226 0.84 -21.88 -0.88
N PRO A 227 1.36 -21.26 -1.95
CA PRO A 227 2.64 -20.54 -1.87
C PRO A 227 2.52 -19.29 -0.98
N PHE A 228 1.36 -18.63 -0.95
CA PHE A 228 1.13 -17.44 -0.14
C PHE A 228 -0.11 -17.57 0.75
N TYR A 229 0.02 -17.07 1.98
CA TYR A 229 -1.08 -16.93 2.92
C TYR A 229 -1.83 -15.61 2.63
N PRO A 230 -3.14 -15.64 2.31
CA PRO A 230 -3.88 -14.46 1.83
C PRO A 230 -4.34 -13.52 2.96
N TYR A 231 -3.86 -13.73 4.18
CA TYR A 231 -4.18 -12.91 5.35
C TYR A 231 -2.89 -12.36 6.00
N ILE A 232 -3.06 -11.53 7.02
CA ILE A 232 -1.96 -10.94 7.75
C ILE A 232 -1.29 -11.99 8.65
N SER A 233 0.04 -12.06 8.60
CA SER A 233 0.83 -12.92 9.48
C SER A 233 2.18 -12.28 9.80
N ASP A 234 2.58 -12.35 11.07
CA ASP A 234 3.90 -11.88 11.52
C ASP A 234 5.04 -12.76 11.00
N LEU A 235 4.76 -13.93 10.40
CA LEU A 235 5.73 -14.71 9.64
C LEU A 235 6.38 -13.89 8.50
N SER A 236 5.69 -12.85 8.02
CA SER A 236 6.22 -11.87 7.06
C SER A 236 7.46 -11.12 7.57
N TYR A 237 7.73 -11.15 8.87
CA TYR A 237 8.89 -10.50 9.50
C TYR A 237 10.02 -11.48 9.85
N LEU A 238 9.95 -12.73 9.38
CA LEU A 238 11.05 -13.70 9.56
C LEU A 238 12.01 -13.74 8.37
N ARG A 239 11.61 -13.09 7.26
CA ARG A 239 12.35 -13.07 6.01
C ARG A 239 11.99 -11.86 5.16
N PHE A 240 12.96 -11.34 4.43
CA PHE A 240 12.81 -10.18 3.55
C PHE A 240 13.53 -10.44 2.22
N ASP A 241 12.79 -10.82 1.18
CA ASP A 241 13.36 -11.32 -0.08
C ASP A 241 13.73 -10.24 -1.10
N HIS A 242 13.26 -9.00 -0.89
CA HIS A 242 13.41 -7.91 -1.85
C HIS A 242 14.56 -6.98 -1.45
N ALA A 243 15.76 -7.25 -1.95
CA ALA A 243 16.95 -6.42 -1.64
C ALA A 243 16.74 -4.92 -1.95
N ASP A 244 15.99 -4.61 -3.00
CA ASP A 244 15.63 -3.24 -3.40
C ASP A 244 14.36 -2.71 -2.69
N GLY A 245 13.61 -3.61 -2.04
CA GLY A 245 12.40 -3.27 -1.29
C GLY A 245 12.68 -2.35 -0.11
N LEU A 246 13.82 -2.51 0.57
CA LEU A 246 14.22 -1.61 1.65
C LEU A 246 14.40 -0.18 1.13
N GLU A 247 15.06 -0.02 -0.01
CA GLU A 247 15.27 1.29 -0.64
C GLU A 247 13.95 1.91 -1.08
N GLY A 248 13.02 1.11 -1.61
CA GLY A 248 11.67 1.58 -1.93
C GLY A 248 10.90 2.08 -0.71
N LEU A 249 10.94 1.33 0.39
CA LEU A 249 10.28 1.75 1.64
C LEU A 249 10.92 3.02 2.20
N LYS A 250 12.25 3.12 2.26
CA LYS A 250 12.95 4.34 2.72
C LYS A 250 12.57 5.57 1.91
N LYS A 251 12.50 5.41 0.59
CA LYS A 251 12.18 6.52 -0.32
C LYS A 251 10.73 6.95 -0.25
N PHE A 252 9.81 6.02 0.00
CA PHE A 252 8.39 6.25 -0.27
C PHE A 252 7.46 6.12 0.93
N MET A 253 7.94 5.73 2.11
CA MET A 253 7.12 5.61 3.32
C MET A 253 7.42 6.73 4.34
N PRO A 254 6.48 7.67 4.59
CA PRO A 254 6.74 8.83 5.44
C PRO A 254 7.08 8.55 6.90
N LEU A 255 6.59 7.42 7.43
CA LEU A 255 6.76 7.06 8.84
C LEU A 255 7.81 5.96 9.06
N LEU A 256 8.55 5.54 8.03
CA LEU A 256 9.62 4.57 8.20
C LEU A 256 10.75 5.19 9.06
N GLY A 257 11.08 4.56 10.18
CA GLY A 257 12.09 5.10 11.11
C GLY A 257 11.60 6.28 11.95
N ALA A 258 10.30 6.56 11.99
CA ALA A 258 9.71 7.39 13.04
C ALA A 258 9.94 6.73 14.43
N ASP A 259 9.68 7.48 15.50
CA ASP A 259 9.74 6.94 16.87
C ASP A 259 8.98 5.61 16.96
N ASN A 260 9.53 4.61 17.66
CA ASN A 260 8.93 3.26 17.77
C ASN A 260 7.49 3.27 18.33
N LYS A 261 7.07 4.33 19.03
CA LYS A 261 5.68 4.51 19.49
C LYS A 261 4.72 4.90 18.36
N VAL A 262 5.24 5.36 17.22
CA VAL A 262 4.48 5.76 16.03
C VAL A 262 4.37 4.60 15.05
N TYR A 263 5.51 3.99 14.71
CA TYR A 263 5.54 2.82 13.84
C TYR A 263 6.75 1.96 14.19
N LEU A 264 6.51 0.65 14.36
CA LEU A 264 7.55 -0.25 14.83
C LEU A 264 8.57 -0.56 13.73
N LEU A 265 8.20 -0.63 12.45
CA LEU A 265 9.15 -1.03 11.41
C LEU A 265 10.05 0.14 11.00
N ASP A 266 11.35 -0.12 10.95
CA ASP A 266 12.38 0.82 10.50
C ASP A 266 13.44 0.10 9.65
N SER A 267 14.40 0.86 9.11
CA SER A 267 15.46 0.29 8.27
C SER A 267 16.38 -0.68 9.02
N TYR A 268 16.61 -0.47 10.31
CA TYR A 268 17.45 -1.37 11.11
C TYR A 268 16.77 -2.73 11.26
N LYS A 269 15.48 -2.74 11.63
CA LYS A 269 14.68 -3.95 11.75
C LYS A 269 14.56 -4.69 10.42
N LEU A 270 14.32 -3.98 9.31
CA LEU A 270 14.31 -4.61 7.99
C LEU A 270 15.64 -5.32 7.66
N ASN A 271 16.78 -4.70 8.00
CA ASN A 271 18.09 -5.36 7.86
C ASN A 271 18.23 -6.59 8.78
N GLU A 272 17.68 -6.55 10.00
CA GLU A 272 17.70 -7.71 10.90
C GLU A 272 16.82 -8.85 10.37
N ILE A 273 15.67 -8.54 9.77
CA ILE A 273 14.78 -9.52 9.11
C ILE A 273 15.49 -10.13 7.89
N GLU A 274 16.18 -9.32 7.10
CA GLU A 274 16.98 -9.78 5.96
C GLU A 274 18.12 -10.72 6.41
N LYS A 275 18.82 -10.39 7.50
CA LYS A 275 19.85 -11.27 8.07
C LYS A 275 19.30 -12.56 8.67
N LEU A 276 18.10 -12.49 9.25
CA LEU A 276 17.44 -13.66 9.86
C LEU A 276 17.14 -14.71 8.79
N ASN A 277 16.63 -14.28 7.63
CA ASN A 277 16.40 -15.10 6.42
C ASN A 277 15.85 -16.50 6.72
N CYS A 278 14.87 -16.58 7.62
CA CYS A 278 14.37 -17.88 8.09
C CYS A 278 13.38 -18.45 7.06
N PRO A 279 13.49 -19.74 6.69
CA PRO A 279 12.42 -20.38 5.93
C PRO A 279 11.15 -20.44 6.78
N VAL A 280 10.01 -20.12 6.17
CA VAL A 280 8.72 -20.06 6.87
C VAL A 280 7.70 -20.95 6.19
N ILE A 281 6.89 -21.61 7.00
CA ILE A 281 5.68 -22.31 6.56
C ILE A 281 4.56 -22.02 7.55
N ASN A 282 3.36 -21.77 7.04
CA ASN A 282 2.18 -21.59 7.88
C ASN A 282 1.33 -22.86 7.81
N ILE A 283 1.27 -23.60 8.92
CA ILE A 283 0.43 -24.79 9.07
C ILE A 283 -0.64 -24.45 10.11
N GLY A 284 -1.88 -24.33 9.66
CA GLY A 284 -2.98 -23.78 10.46
C GLY A 284 -4.24 -24.63 10.44
N PRO A 285 -5.20 -24.31 11.34
CA PRO A 285 -6.49 -24.99 11.41
C PRO A 285 -7.34 -24.72 10.16
N PHE A 286 -8.34 -25.58 9.95
CA PHE A 286 -9.37 -25.38 8.94
C PHE A 286 -10.64 -24.87 9.63
N GLY A 287 -11.16 -23.75 9.15
CA GLY A 287 -12.26 -23.07 9.81
C GLY A 287 -13.02 -22.12 8.88
N SER A 288 -13.94 -21.38 9.47
CA SER A 288 -14.77 -20.40 8.78
C SER A 288 -14.93 -19.16 9.65
N ASP A 289 -15.14 -18.02 8.99
CA ASP A 289 -15.43 -16.74 9.62
C ASP A 289 -14.30 -16.24 10.54
N ALA A 290 -13.05 -16.33 10.06
CA ALA A 290 -11.88 -15.84 10.79
C ALA A 290 -12.06 -14.36 11.17
N HIS A 291 -11.89 -14.03 12.45
CA HIS A 291 -12.14 -12.71 13.06
C HIS A 291 -13.59 -12.20 12.95
N GLY A 292 -14.54 -13.11 12.70
CA GLY A 292 -15.98 -12.83 12.63
C GLY A 292 -16.75 -13.32 13.87
N LEU A 293 -18.05 -13.01 13.91
CA LEU A 293 -18.93 -13.36 15.04
C LEU A 293 -19.12 -14.88 15.20
N TYR A 294 -19.02 -15.63 14.11
CA TYR A 294 -19.22 -17.07 14.04
C TYR A 294 -17.90 -17.81 13.75
N GLU A 295 -16.77 -17.21 14.15
CA GLU A 295 -15.45 -17.81 14.03
C GLU A 295 -15.46 -19.22 14.66
N ARG A 296 -15.09 -20.21 13.85
CA ARG A 296 -15.10 -21.62 14.25
C ARG A 296 -14.10 -22.42 13.45
N VAL A 297 -13.61 -23.49 14.07
CA VAL A 297 -12.69 -24.44 13.47
C VAL A 297 -13.30 -25.83 13.41
N TYR A 298 -12.90 -26.61 12.42
CA TYR A 298 -13.22 -28.03 12.36
C TYR A 298 -12.30 -28.78 13.34
N MET A 299 -12.88 -29.23 14.47
CA MET A 299 -12.12 -29.76 15.61
C MET A 299 -11.24 -30.99 15.26
N PRO A 300 -11.73 -32.03 14.54
CA PRO A 300 -10.90 -33.19 14.23
C PRO A 300 -9.64 -32.81 13.44
N TYR A 301 -9.79 -31.95 12.42
CA TYR A 301 -8.63 -31.47 11.67
C TYR A 301 -7.69 -30.61 12.53
N SER A 302 -8.26 -29.68 13.28
CA SER A 302 -7.48 -28.66 14.01
C SER A 302 -6.74 -29.21 15.23
N PHE A 303 -7.32 -30.20 15.92
CA PHE A 303 -6.76 -30.74 17.16
C PHE A 303 -6.14 -32.13 17.03
N GLU A 304 -6.35 -32.84 15.91
CA GLU A 304 -5.75 -34.16 15.67
C GLU A 304 -4.80 -34.11 14.46
N THR A 305 -5.30 -33.68 13.29
CA THR A 305 -4.51 -33.68 12.04
C THR A 305 -3.39 -32.64 12.03
N VAL A 306 -3.69 -31.37 12.36
CA VAL A 306 -2.70 -30.27 12.33
C VAL A 306 -1.52 -30.52 13.27
N PRO A 307 -1.70 -30.92 14.54
CA PRO A 307 -0.58 -31.24 15.43
C PRO A 307 0.31 -32.36 14.88
N GLN A 308 -0.28 -33.38 14.23
CA GLN A 308 0.48 -34.47 13.63
C GLN A 308 1.30 -33.99 12.42
N ILE A 309 0.74 -33.14 11.56
CA ILE A 309 1.47 -32.56 10.42
C ILE A 309 2.65 -31.72 10.92
N ILE A 310 2.45 -30.89 11.95
CA ILE A 310 3.52 -30.09 12.57
C ILE A 310 4.61 -31.01 13.14
N PHE A 311 4.22 -32.04 13.90
CA PHE A 311 5.16 -32.98 14.50
C PHE A 311 6.01 -33.71 13.45
N GLU A 312 5.38 -34.30 12.43
CA GLU A 312 6.11 -35.02 11.37
C GLU A 312 6.97 -34.06 10.53
N THR A 313 6.52 -32.82 10.29
CA THR A 313 7.35 -31.80 9.62
C THR A 313 8.62 -31.51 10.42
N ILE A 314 8.48 -31.21 11.73
CA ILE A 314 9.63 -30.92 12.61
C ILE A 314 10.58 -32.12 12.64
N LYS A 315 10.04 -33.33 12.82
CA LYS A 315 10.83 -34.56 12.83
C LYS A 315 11.59 -34.74 11.51
N GLN A 316 10.95 -34.53 10.36
CA GLN A 316 11.59 -34.68 9.06
C GLN A 316 12.67 -33.62 8.78
N VAL A 317 12.54 -32.41 9.34
CA VAL A 317 13.56 -31.36 9.22
C VAL A 317 14.78 -31.66 10.10
N PHE A 318 14.57 -32.05 11.36
CA PHE A 318 15.65 -32.11 12.38
C PHE A 318 16.18 -33.52 12.67
N VAL A 319 15.42 -34.56 12.37
CA VAL A 319 15.78 -35.96 12.63
C VAL A 319 15.96 -36.65 11.27
N LYS A 320 17.12 -36.44 10.65
CA LYS A 320 17.55 -37.20 9.47
C LYS A 320 17.97 -38.61 9.84
#